data_AF-A0AAD6JSI1-F1
#
_entry.id   AF-A0AAD6JSI1-F1
#
_cell.length_a   1.000
_cell.length_b   1.000
_cell.length_c   1.000
_cell.angle_alpha   90.00
_cell.angle_beta   90.00
_cell.angle_gamma   90.00
#
_symmetry.space_group_name_H-M   'P 1'
#
loop_
_entity.id
_entity.type
_entity.pdbx_description
1 polymer ?
#
loop_
_entity_poly.entity_id
_entity_poly.type
_entity_poly.pdbx_seq_one_letter_code
_entity_poly.pdbx_strand_id
1 'polypeptide(L)'
;MLKKLPEEVLNLWNNWEIRGMVLLSLLLQTFLIIFGPLRKTIAAVWIRILVWSAYLSADIVATVALGNLARSQGDSSCDGSKNANNSIQAFWAPFLLLHLGGPDTITAYSIQDNELWLRHLLGLVLQVGLAFYVFSRSWGGGILPFIAIPMFIVGIIKYSERTWVLRSSCSKSLRKNSSLSDFNRSFHHRRTQETNQQKEYLRQAYSFFHISKCTMQDLISSHFDLMLSHFWFSKIPADGAFKVVEVELKLIYDMLYTKAPLIYSRSGIILRCISFVLSVIVFIIFQVKIEKHAYSSIDVAITYLLLAAAVFLEFHTFLCLVLSERTMMWLVDKGVNALGIYYWLRKLTISKQWSRSISQYNLIRVCTANKPLKCLELVGIDEMMRHMHVNRKRLEWWTTKIYFRTSSKES
;
A
#
# COMPACT_ATOMS: atom_id res chain seq x y z
N MET A 1 28.48 18.01 16.43
CA MET A 1 28.11 17.34 17.70
C MET A 1 28.68 15.91 17.86
N LEU A 2 29.40 15.36 16.87
CA LEU A 2 30.00 14.00 16.90
C LEU A 2 31.43 13.93 17.47
N LYS A 3 32.08 15.06 17.83
CA LYS A 3 33.50 15.11 18.25
C LYS A 3 33.81 14.54 19.65
N LYS A 4 32.82 13.97 20.36
CA LYS A 4 32.99 13.42 21.73
C LYS A 4 32.68 11.93 21.86
N LEU A 5 32.40 11.22 20.77
CA LEU A 5 32.18 9.77 20.83
C LEU A 5 33.53 9.02 20.81
N PRO A 6 33.62 7.85 21.47
CA PRO A 6 34.80 6.98 21.38
C PRO A 6 35.12 6.65 19.92
N GLU A 7 36.41 6.56 19.58
CA GLU A 7 36.86 6.27 18.21
C GLU A 7 36.27 4.96 17.67
N GLU A 8 36.08 3.96 18.53
CA GLU A 8 35.42 2.69 18.19
C GLU A 8 33.97 2.89 17.74
N VAL A 9 33.21 3.76 18.42
CA VAL A 9 31.81 4.06 18.07
C VAL A 9 31.75 4.83 16.76
N LEU A 10 32.69 5.74 16.53
CA LEU A 10 32.81 6.51 15.29
C LEU A 10 33.17 5.61 14.10
N ASN A 11 34.08 4.66 14.30
CA ASN A 11 34.48 3.69 13.28
C ASN A 11 33.35 2.69 12.98
N LEU A 12 32.64 2.22 14.01
CA LEU A 12 31.44 1.39 13.84
C LEU A 12 30.33 2.15 13.11
N TRP A 13 30.07 3.41 13.49
CA TRP A 13 29.08 4.26 12.84
C TRP A 13 29.41 4.45 11.36
N ASN A 14 30.65 4.83 11.02
CA ASN A 14 31.05 5.04 9.63
C ASN A 14 30.93 3.77 8.78
N ASN A 15 31.26 2.60 9.34
CA ASN A 15 31.15 1.32 8.64
C ASN A 15 29.70 0.84 8.46
N TRP A 16 28.82 1.15 9.43
CA TRP A 16 27.42 0.73 9.42
C TRP A 16 26.45 1.80 8.93
N GLU A 17 26.90 3.02 8.65
CA GLU A 17 26.01 4.14 8.31
C GLU A 17 25.10 3.78 7.12
N ILE A 18 25.69 3.38 5.99
CA ILE A 18 24.93 3.01 4.78
C ILE A 18 24.23 1.65 4.96
N ARG A 19 24.96 0.65 5.47
CA ARG A 19 24.45 -0.72 5.67
C ARG A 19 23.21 -0.75 6.57
N GLY A 20 23.29 -0.07 7.70
CA GLY A 20 22.24 0.04 8.70
C GLY A 20 21.01 0.77 8.16
N MET A 21 21.19 1.86 7.39
CA MET A 21 20.05 2.57 6.80
C MET A 21 19.32 1.76 5.72
N VAL A 22 20.05 1.02 4.89
CA VAL A 22 19.46 0.14 3.88
C VAL A 22 18.65 -1.00 4.54
N LEU A 23 19.21 -1.62 5.58
CA LEU A 23 18.51 -2.65 6.37
C LEU A 23 17.30 -2.08 7.12
N LEU A 24 17.43 -0.90 7.71
CA LEU A 24 16.32 -0.22 8.39
C LEU A 24 15.19 0.11 7.39
N SER A 25 15.54 0.57 6.19
CA SER A 25 14.57 0.83 5.11
C SER A 25 13.79 -0.44 4.75
N LEU A 26 14.48 -1.57 4.58
CA LEU A 26 13.86 -2.87 4.32
C LEU A 26 12.96 -3.33 5.47
N LEU A 27 13.42 -3.14 6.72
CA LEU A 27 12.66 -3.48 7.92
C LEU A 27 11.36 -2.68 8.01
N LEU A 28 11.41 -1.37 7.74
CA LEU A 28 10.23 -0.50 7.76
C LEU A 28 9.20 -0.92 6.71
N GLN A 29 9.62 -1.31 5.50
CA GLN A 29 8.70 -1.84 4.49
C GLN A 29 8.09 -3.17 4.90
N THR A 30 8.91 -4.10 5.39
CA THR A 30 8.43 -5.40 5.86
C THR A 30 7.41 -5.21 6.98
N PHE A 31 7.67 -4.28 7.89
CA PHE A 31 6.74 -3.88 8.94
C PHE A 31 5.43 -3.34 8.37
N LEU A 32 5.47 -2.42 7.38
CA LEU A 32 4.27 -1.86 6.77
C LEU A 32 3.45 -2.89 5.97
N ILE A 33 4.10 -3.93 5.42
CA ILE A 33 3.40 -5.02 4.72
C ILE A 33 2.60 -5.88 5.70
N ILE A 34 3.17 -6.17 6.87
CA ILE A 34 2.55 -6.99 7.91
C ILE A 34 1.45 -6.19 8.64
N PHE A 35 1.78 -4.97 9.10
CA PHE A 35 0.90 -4.18 9.95
C PHE A 35 -0.06 -3.26 9.20
N GLY A 36 0.23 -2.92 7.94
CA GLY A 36 -0.65 -2.11 7.09
C GLY A 36 -2.07 -2.70 6.98
N PRO A 37 -2.24 -3.99 6.62
CA PRO A 37 -3.54 -4.64 6.58
C PRO A 37 -4.23 -4.73 7.95
N LEU A 38 -3.47 -4.82 9.05
CA LEU A 38 -4.03 -4.93 10.40
C LEU A 38 -4.81 -3.68 10.82
N ARG A 39 -4.53 -2.51 10.22
CA ARG A 39 -5.32 -1.29 10.40
C ARG A 39 -6.79 -1.48 10.02
N LYS A 40 -7.09 -2.34 9.06
CA LYS A 40 -8.48 -2.64 8.62
C LYS A 40 -9.24 -3.45 9.67
N THR A 41 -8.54 -4.29 10.42
CA THR A 41 -9.14 -5.35 11.24
C THR A 41 -9.08 -5.08 12.72
N ILE A 42 -8.08 -4.32 13.19
CA ILE A 42 -7.84 -4.06 14.60
C ILE A 42 -7.98 -2.57 14.86
N ALA A 43 -8.97 -2.19 15.67
CA ALA A 43 -9.25 -0.81 16.05
C ALA A 43 -8.31 -0.27 17.16
N ALA A 44 -7.13 -0.86 17.33
CA ALA A 44 -6.20 -0.49 18.40
C ALA A 44 -5.41 0.76 18.04
N VAL A 45 -5.41 1.74 18.95
CA VAL A 45 -4.73 3.04 18.75
C VAL A 45 -3.22 2.86 18.61
N TRP A 46 -2.59 1.97 19.39
CA TRP A 46 -1.15 1.72 19.28
C TRP A 46 -0.74 1.18 17.92
N ILE A 47 -1.55 0.33 17.26
CA ILE A 47 -1.27 -0.16 15.90
C ILE A 47 -1.29 1.01 14.91
N ARG A 48 -2.25 1.94 15.05
CA ARG A 48 -2.31 3.12 14.17
C ARG A 48 -1.10 4.02 14.34
N ILE A 49 -0.67 4.29 15.58
CA ILE A 49 0.52 5.10 15.87
C ILE A 49 1.78 4.43 15.30
N LEU A 50 1.92 3.12 15.48
CA LEU A 50 3.07 2.36 14.96
C LEU A 50 3.11 2.38 13.42
N VAL A 51 1.98 2.10 12.76
CA VAL A 51 1.89 2.14 11.29
C VAL A 51 2.13 3.55 10.75
N TRP A 52 1.58 4.57 11.41
CA TRP A 52 1.79 5.97 11.05
C TRP A 52 3.27 6.37 11.15
N SER A 53 3.91 6.03 12.27
CA SER A 53 5.34 6.30 12.49
C SER A 53 6.22 5.58 11.46
N ALA A 54 5.96 4.30 11.20
CA ALA A 54 6.68 3.54 10.20
C ALA A 54 6.47 4.09 8.79
N TYR A 55 5.25 4.53 8.45
CA TYR A 55 4.91 5.11 7.15
C TYR A 55 5.68 6.40 6.90
N LEU A 56 5.73 7.31 7.88
CA LEU A 56 6.50 8.56 7.77
C LEU A 56 8.01 8.30 7.73
N SER A 57 8.48 7.34 8.51
CA SER A 57 9.91 7.03 8.61
C SER A 57 10.45 6.35 7.35
N ALA A 58 9.66 5.50 6.68
CA ALA A 58 10.11 4.69 5.55
C ALA A 58 10.69 5.54 4.40
N ASP A 59 9.97 6.60 4.01
CA ASP A 59 10.38 7.48 2.92
C ASP A 59 11.61 8.32 3.30
N ILE A 60 11.65 8.81 4.54
CA ILE A 60 12.77 9.62 5.05
C ILE A 60 14.04 8.77 5.10
N VAL A 61 13.98 7.58 5.71
CA VAL A 61 15.13 6.68 5.85
C VAL A 61 15.67 6.28 4.47
N ALA A 62 14.81 5.94 3.51
CA ALA A 62 15.26 5.58 2.17
C ALA A 62 15.91 6.77 1.43
N THR A 63 15.37 7.99 1.61
CA THR A 63 15.94 9.21 1.03
C THR A 63 17.31 9.55 1.61
N VAL A 64 17.44 9.48 2.94
CA VAL A 64 18.71 9.74 3.64
C VAL A 64 19.75 8.69 3.27
N ALA A 65 19.36 7.41 3.20
CA ALA A 65 20.23 6.33 2.73
C ALA A 65 20.79 6.63 1.34
N LEU A 66 19.92 7.09 0.42
CA LEU A 66 20.30 7.42 -0.95
C LEU A 66 21.22 8.65 -1.02
N GLY A 67 20.97 9.67 -0.19
CA GLY A 67 21.83 10.85 -0.05
C GLY A 67 23.22 10.50 0.49
N ASN A 68 23.29 9.63 1.49
CA ASN A 68 24.56 9.15 2.03
C ASN A 68 25.34 8.30 1.01
N LEU A 69 24.64 7.52 0.20
CA LEU A 69 25.22 6.77 -0.90
C LEU A 69 25.80 7.68 -1.99
N ALA A 70 25.12 8.80 -2.29
CA ALA A 70 25.62 9.81 -3.22
C ALA A 70 26.87 10.53 -2.68
N ARG A 71 26.91 10.80 -1.38
CA ARG A 71 28.06 11.40 -0.71
C ARG A 71 29.27 10.46 -0.71
N SER A 72 29.09 9.19 -0.32
CA SER A 72 30.20 8.23 -0.23
C SER A 72 30.87 7.96 -1.58
N GLN A 73 30.14 8.10 -2.69
CA GLN A 73 30.69 7.98 -4.03
C GLN A 73 31.40 9.23 -4.55
N GLY A 74 31.17 10.40 -3.94
CA GLY A 74 31.91 11.63 -4.25
C GLY A 74 33.34 11.61 -3.70
N ASP A 75 33.56 10.92 -2.58
CA ASP A 75 34.82 10.92 -1.81
C ASP A 75 35.85 9.87 -2.28
N SER A 76 35.67 9.29 -3.48
CA SER A 76 36.51 8.21 -4.00
C SER A 76 37.96 8.68 -4.25
N SER A 77 38.85 8.38 -3.31
CA SER A 77 40.31 8.45 -3.43
C SER A 77 40.86 7.11 -3.96
N CYS A 78 42.02 7.16 -4.62
CA CYS A 78 42.64 6.14 -5.49
C CYS A 78 43.00 4.77 -4.84
N ASP A 79 42.07 4.12 -4.15
CA ASP A 79 42.29 2.82 -3.49
C ASP A 79 41.30 1.76 -4.02
N GLY A 80 41.85 0.67 -4.60
CA GLY A 80 41.09 -0.33 -5.35
C GLY A 80 40.08 -1.13 -4.51
N SER A 81 40.38 -1.38 -3.23
CA SER A 81 39.49 -2.08 -2.30
C SER A 81 38.27 -1.25 -1.90
N LYS A 82 38.46 0.05 -1.68
CA LYS A 82 37.36 0.99 -1.40
C LYS A 82 36.44 1.14 -2.61
N ASN A 83 36.99 1.11 -3.83
CA ASN A 83 36.20 1.19 -5.06
C ASN A 83 35.26 -0.01 -5.26
N ALA A 84 35.70 -1.23 -4.94
CA ALA A 84 34.84 -2.42 -5.03
C ALA A 84 33.66 -2.35 -4.04
N ASN A 85 33.91 -1.99 -2.79
CA ASN A 85 32.84 -1.84 -1.80
C ASN A 85 31.88 -0.67 -2.15
N ASN A 86 32.40 0.43 -2.68
CA ASN A 86 31.56 1.53 -3.15
C ASN A 86 30.68 1.11 -4.35
N SER A 87 31.18 0.23 -5.22
CA SER A 87 30.41 -0.28 -6.37
C SER A 87 29.24 -1.17 -5.95
N ILE A 88 29.43 -2.10 -5.00
CA ILE A 88 28.33 -2.94 -4.48
C ILE A 88 27.34 -2.11 -3.66
N GLN A 89 27.79 -1.06 -2.97
CA GLN A 89 26.89 -0.12 -2.31
C GLN A 89 26.06 0.67 -3.34
N ALA A 90 26.65 1.10 -4.46
CA ALA A 90 25.91 1.75 -5.54
C ALA A 90 24.77 0.88 -6.09
N PHE A 91 24.97 -0.44 -6.12
CA PHE A 91 23.94 -1.41 -6.50
C PHE A 91 22.71 -1.39 -5.58
N TRP A 92 22.81 -0.85 -4.37
CA TRP A 92 21.67 -0.68 -3.46
C TRP A 92 20.77 0.50 -3.81
N ALA A 93 21.22 1.46 -4.63
CA ALA A 93 20.40 2.61 -5.04
C ALA A 93 19.08 2.21 -5.74
N PRO A 94 19.08 1.28 -6.73
CA PRO A 94 17.84 0.71 -7.27
C PRO A 94 16.88 0.14 -6.21
N PHE A 95 17.39 -0.53 -5.18
CA PHE A 95 16.57 -1.09 -4.12
C PHE A 95 15.99 0.00 -3.24
N LEU A 96 16.74 1.06 -2.95
CA LEU A 96 16.22 2.24 -2.26
C LEU A 96 15.12 2.95 -3.06
N LEU A 97 15.18 2.95 -4.39
CA LEU A 97 14.06 3.40 -5.24
C LEU A 97 12.85 2.48 -5.14
N LEU A 98 13.06 1.17 -5.19
CA LEU A 98 12.00 0.17 -5.00
C LEU A 98 11.31 0.35 -3.64
N HIS A 99 12.11 0.62 -2.61
CA HIS A 99 11.71 0.91 -1.24
C HIS A 99 10.84 2.17 -1.12
N LEU A 100 11.25 3.27 -1.79
CA LEU A 100 10.48 4.51 -1.91
C LEU A 100 9.16 4.32 -2.67
N GLY A 101 9.10 3.33 -3.55
CA GLY A 101 7.87 2.88 -4.17
C GLY A 101 6.82 2.42 -3.16
N GLY A 102 7.22 2.03 -1.95
CA GLY A 102 6.32 1.69 -0.85
C GLY A 102 5.52 0.39 -1.07
N PRO A 103 5.03 -0.21 0.02
CA PRO A 103 4.30 -1.47 -0.05
C PRO A 103 2.92 -1.31 -0.69
N ASP A 104 2.39 -2.40 -1.21
CA ASP A 104 1.09 -2.39 -1.88
C ASP A 104 -0.11 -2.25 -0.95
N THR A 105 0.11 -2.62 0.32
CA THR A 105 -0.89 -2.62 1.38
C THR A 105 -1.26 -1.22 1.85
N ILE A 106 -0.36 -0.24 1.70
CA ILE A 106 -0.56 1.14 2.14
C ILE A 106 0.17 2.11 1.20
N THR A 107 -0.59 2.89 0.44
CA THR A 107 -0.07 3.94 -0.45
C THR A 107 -0.19 5.32 0.14
N ALA A 108 -1.26 5.54 0.91
CA ALA A 108 -1.57 6.78 1.60
C ALA A 108 -2.01 6.44 3.01
N TYR A 109 -1.57 7.24 3.98
CA TYR A 109 -2.04 7.09 5.34
C TYR A 109 -3.37 7.84 5.52
N SER A 110 -3.43 9.06 4.98
CA SER A 110 -4.57 9.97 5.02
C SER A 110 -5.08 10.32 3.60
N ILE A 111 -6.29 10.84 3.46
CA ILE A 111 -6.80 11.30 2.15
C ILE A 111 -6.02 12.54 1.68
N GLN A 112 -5.54 13.35 2.62
CA GLN A 112 -4.73 14.54 2.36
C GLN A 112 -3.42 14.17 1.64
N ASP A 113 -2.85 13.00 1.91
CA ASP A 113 -1.65 12.52 1.21
C ASP A 113 -1.91 12.32 -0.29
N ASN A 114 -3.12 11.89 -0.67
CA ASN A 114 -3.52 11.73 -2.08
C ASN A 114 -3.60 13.07 -2.81
N GLU A 115 -4.10 14.12 -2.15
CA GLU A 115 -4.17 15.47 -2.71
C GLU A 115 -2.78 16.08 -2.95
N LEU A 116 -1.80 15.66 -2.14
CA LEU A 116 -0.40 16.09 -2.22
C LEU A 116 0.44 15.27 -3.21
N TRP A 117 -0.18 14.50 -4.12
CA TRP A 117 0.52 13.64 -5.07
C TRP A 117 1.60 14.35 -5.92
N LEU A 118 1.45 15.66 -6.19
CA LEU A 118 2.48 16.44 -6.89
C LEU A 118 3.80 16.51 -6.12
N ARG A 119 3.76 16.52 -4.78
CA ARG A 119 4.98 16.46 -3.94
C ARG A 119 5.66 15.10 -4.09
N HIS A 120 4.88 14.02 -4.13
CA HIS A 120 5.41 12.68 -4.39
C HIS A 120 5.97 12.53 -5.81
N LEU A 121 5.36 13.18 -6.81
CA LEU A 121 5.91 13.24 -8.17
C LEU A 121 7.26 13.97 -8.20
N LEU A 122 7.35 15.13 -7.55
CA LEU A 122 8.61 15.87 -7.45
C LEU A 122 9.67 15.05 -6.73
N GLY A 123 9.29 14.39 -5.63
CA GLY A 123 10.13 13.44 -4.89
C GLY A 123 10.66 12.32 -5.79
N LEU A 124 9.79 11.71 -6.60
CA LEU A 124 10.16 10.69 -7.59
C LEU A 124 11.23 11.22 -8.55
N VAL A 125 11.02 12.40 -9.16
CA VAL A 125 11.98 12.97 -10.12
C VAL A 125 13.34 13.21 -9.48
N LEU A 126 13.35 13.83 -8.30
CA LEU A 126 14.59 14.15 -7.58
C LEU A 126 15.32 12.87 -7.10
N GLN A 127 14.59 11.90 -6.56
CA GLN A 127 15.18 10.66 -6.04
C GLN A 127 15.65 9.74 -7.16
N VAL A 128 14.91 9.64 -8.27
CA VAL A 128 15.38 8.92 -9.47
C VAL A 128 16.62 9.60 -10.05
N GLY A 129 16.66 10.94 -10.10
CA GLY A 129 17.85 11.70 -10.50
C GLY A 129 19.05 11.44 -9.58
N LEU A 130 18.84 11.44 -8.26
CA LEU A 130 19.88 11.13 -7.28
C LEU A 130 20.40 9.70 -7.40
N ALA A 131 19.50 8.73 -7.55
CA ALA A 131 19.87 7.34 -7.76
C ALA A 131 20.60 7.14 -9.10
N PHE A 132 20.19 7.85 -10.16
CA PHE A 132 20.89 7.85 -11.43
C PHE A 132 22.30 8.45 -11.31
N TYR A 133 22.48 9.51 -10.52
CA TYR A 133 23.79 10.09 -10.24
C TYR A 133 24.71 9.08 -9.53
N VAL A 134 24.23 8.44 -8.46
CA VAL A 134 24.94 7.36 -7.74
C VAL A 134 25.32 6.24 -8.71
N PHE A 135 24.37 5.82 -9.53
CA PHE A 135 24.56 4.73 -10.49
C PHE A 135 25.58 5.10 -11.58
N SER A 136 25.49 6.30 -12.15
CA SER A 136 26.41 6.80 -13.19
C SER A 136 27.84 6.95 -12.66
N ARG A 137 28.01 7.33 -11.40
CA ARG A 137 29.34 7.43 -10.78
C ARG A 137 30.01 6.08 -10.57
N SER A 138 29.21 5.03 -10.32
CA SER A 138 29.66 3.65 -10.20
C SER A 138 29.81 2.92 -11.54
N TRP A 139 29.56 3.60 -12.66
CA TRP A 139 29.67 3.05 -14.00
C TRP A 139 31.14 2.92 -14.42
N GLY A 140 31.83 1.93 -13.83
CA GLY A 140 33.19 1.52 -14.17
C GLY A 140 33.23 0.17 -14.87
N GLY A 141 34.44 -0.39 -15.03
CA GLY A 141 34.63 -1.74 -15.59
C GLY A 141 34.12 -2.82 -14.63
N GLY A 142 33.08 -3.56 -15.03
CA GLY A 142 32.53 -4.68 -14.27
C GLY A 142 31.11 -5.05 -14.74
N ILE A 143 30.63 -6.23 -14.32
CA ILE A 143 29.28 -6.71 -14.68
C ILE A 143 28.16 -6.13 -13.81
N LEU A 144 28.51 -5.60 -12.63
CA LEU A 144 27.60 -5.15 -11.59
C LEU A 144 26.68 -3.97 -12.01
N PRO A 145 27.15 -2.95 -12.75
CA PRO A 145 26.27 -1.92 -13.30
C PRO A 145 25.22 -2.48 -14.26
N PHE A 146 25.58 -3.45 -15.11
CA PHE A 146 24.64 -4.10 -16.03
C PHE A 146 23.54 -4.87 -15.30
N ILE A 147 23.87 -5.49 -14.15
CA ILE A 147 22.90 -6.17 -13.28
C ILE A 147 21.99 -5.17 -12.58
N ALA A 148 22.48 -3.96 -12.29
CA ALA A 148 21.67 -2.90 -11.67
C ALA A 148 20.63 -2.28 -12.62
N ILE A 149 20.84 -2.28 -13.94
CA ILE A 149 19.91 -1.65 -14.90
C ILE A 149 18.50 -2.22 -14.79
N PRO A 150 18.27 -3.55 -14.85
CA PRO A 150 16.93 -4.11 -14.66
C PRO A 150 16.32 -3.74 -13.30
N MET A 151 17.08 -3.76 -12.20
CA MET A 151 16.57 -3.35 -10.89
C MET A 151 16.23 -1.87 -10.83
N PHE A 152 16.98 -1.03 -11.54
CA PHE A 152 16.71 0.40 -11.62
C PHE A 152 15.37 0.65 -12.31
N ILE A 153 15.09 -0.10 -13.40
CA ILE A 153 13.80 -0.09 -14.08
C ILE A 153 12.68 -0.53 -13.12
N VAL A 154 12.86 -1.62 -12.36
CA VAL A 154 11.89 -2.07 -11.35
C VAL A 154 11.63 -0.98 -10.30
N GLY A 155 12.68 -0.33 -9.79
CA GLY A 155 12.56 0.77 -8.84
C GLY A 155 11.74 1.95 -9.38
N ILE A 156 12.02 2.38 -10.61
CA ILE A 156 11.24 3.44 -11.29
C ILE A 156 9.78 3.02 -11.46
N ILE A 157 9.53 1.78 -11.91
CA ILE A 157 8.16 1.26 -12.09
C ILE A 157 7.41 1.34 -10.76
N LYS A 158 7.96 0.78 -9.67
CA LYS A 158 7.28 0.75 -8.35
C LYS A 158 7.01 2.12 -7.77
N TYR A 159 7.92 3.07 -7.96
CA TYR A 159 7.70 4.45 -7.55
C TYR A 159 6.62 5.10 -8.42
N SER A 160 6.70 4.94 -9.73
CA SER A 160 5.70 5.47 -10.66
C SER A 160 4.30 4.91 -10.37
N GLU A 161 4.19 3.62 -10.01
CA GLU A 161 2.94 3.00 -9.56
C GLU A 161 2.35 3.74 -8.35
N ARG A 162 3.17 4.06 -7.33
CA ARG A 162 2.73 4.81 -6.14
C ARG A 162 2.19 6.18 -6.52
N THR A 163 2.95 6.94 -7.31
CA THR A 163 2.55 8.28 -7.74
C THR A 163 1.29 8.26 -8.61
N TRP A 164 1.16 7.25 -9.48
CA TRP A 164 -0.05 7.04 -10.27
C TRP A 164 -1.26 6.79 -9.37
N VAL A 165 -1.14 5.89 -8.39
CA VAL A 165 -2.24 5.57 -7.48
C VAL A 165 -2.67 6.80 -6.70
N LEU A 166 -1.73 7.53 -6.09
CA LEU A 166 -2.01 8.78 -5.36
C LEU A 166 -2.75 9.79 -6.25
N ARG A 167 -2.27 10.00 -7.48
CA ARG A 167 -2.93 10.86 -8.47
C ARG A 167 -4.32 10.35 -8.81
N SER A 168 -4.51 9.04 -9.00
CA SER A 168 -5.81 8.45 -9.35
C SER A 168 -6.85 8.56 -8.23
N SER A 169 -6.39 8.57 -6.99
CA SER A 169 -7.22 8.67 -5.78
C SER A 169 -7.48 10.11 -5.32
N CYS A 170 -6.83 11.10 -5.94
CA CYS A 170 -7.10 12.53 -5.73
C CYS A 170 -8.47 12.93 -6.30
N SER A 171 -9.21 13.77 -5.57
CA SER A 171 -10.56 14.24 -5.89
C SER A 171 -10.69 14.78 -7.33
N LYS A 172 -9.73 15.59 -7.79
CA LYS A 172 -9.71 16.16 -9.14
C LYS A 172 -9.61 15.10 -10.23
N SER A 173 -8.77 14.09 -10.03
CA SER A 173 -8.58 12.99 -10.97
C SER A 173 -9.78 12.06 -11.00
N LEU A 174 -10.34 11.78 -9.81
CA LEU A 174 -11.57 11.02 -9.66
C LEU A 174 -12.72 11.67 -10.44
N ARG A 175 -12.89 13.01 -10.34
CA ARG A 175 -13.88 13.81 -11.08
C ARG A 175 -13.68 13.80 -12.59
N LYS A 176 -12.43 13.81 -13.07
CA LYS A 176 -12.13 13.81 -14.51
C LYS A 176 -12.42 12.45 -15.17
N ASN A 177 -12.17 11.37 -14.44
CA ASN A 177 -12.28 10.00 -14.96
C ASN A 177 -13.68 9.40 -14.75
N SER A 178 -14.57 10.04 -13.99
CA SER A 178 -15.97 9.65 -13.83
C SER A 178 -16.81 10.23 -14.98
N SER A 179 -16.78 9.56 -16.13
CA SER A 179 -17.78 9.84 -17.16
C SER A 179 -19.13 9.23 -16.75
N LEU A 180 -20.21 10.01 -16.85
CA LEU A 180 -21.58 9.55 -16.60
C LEU A 180 -21.96 8.33 -17.46
N SER A 181 -21.26 8.14 -18.59
CA SER A 181 -21.42 6.99 -19.49
C SER A 181 -20.85 5.67 -18.96
N ASP A 182 -19.78 5.67 -18.15
CA ASP A 182 -19.28 4.45 -17.50
C ASP A 182 -20.25 3.91 -16.45
N PHE A 183 -20.95 4.82 -15.76
CA PHE A 183 -22.05 4.46 -14.86
C PHE A 183 -23.22 3.85 -15.64
N ASN A 184 -23.64 4.48 -16.73
CA ASN A 184 -24.76 4.01 -17.55
C ASN A 184 -24.48 2.63 -18.20
N ARG A 185 -23.22 2.37 -18.61
CA ARG A 185 -22.78 1.05 -19.11
C ARG A 185 -22.79 -0.04 -18.04
N SER A 186 -22.38 0.29 -16.80
CA SER A 186 -22.47 -0.60 -15.62
C SER A 186 -23.92 -0.92 -15.26
N PHE A 187 -24.84 0.00 -15.55
CA PHE A 187 -26.27 -0.13 -15.31
C PHE A 187 -26.99 -0.94 -16.40
N HIS A 188 -26.63 -0.77 -17.68
CA HIS A 188 -27.31 -1.46 -18.79
C HIS A 188 -26.86 -2.91 -18.99
N HIS A 189 -25.62 -3.28 -18.63
CA HIS A 189 -25.19 -4.69 -18.64
C HIS A 189 -25.88 -5.55 -17.55
N ARG A 190 -26.78 -4.94 -16.75
CA ARG A 190 -27.22 -5.40 -15.43
C ARG A 190 -28.54 -6.20 -15.42
N ARG A 191 -29.07 -6.63 -16.58
CA ARG A 191 -30.41 -7.25 -16.69
C ARG A 191 -30.44 -8.78 -16.54
N THR A 192 -29.32 -9.49 -16.56
CA THR A 192 -29.35 -10.96 -16.45
C THR A 192 -29.50 -11.40 -14.99
N GLN A 193 -30.60 -12.11 -14.68
CA GLN A 193 -30.83 -12.79 -13.40
C GLN A 193 -29.84 -13.95 -13.27
N GLU A 194 -29.00 -13.94 -12.24
CA GLU A 194 -28.15 -15.08 -11.87
C GLU A 194 -28.54 -15.61 -10.49
N THR A 195 -28.51 -16.93 -10.35
CA THR A 195 -29.03 -17.73 -9.22
C THR A 195 -28.19 -17.69 -7.94
N ASN A 196 -27.06 -16.95 -7.90
CA ASN A 196 -26.07 -17.08 -6.83
C ASN A 196 -26.02 -15.84 -5.91
N GLN A 197 -26.53 -15.99 -4.69
CA GLN A 197 -26.75 -14.90 -3.72
C GLN A 197 -25.48 -14.08 -3.38
N GLN A 198 -24.30 -14.71 -3.43
CA GLN A 198 -23.04 -14.01 -3.18
C GLN A 198 -22.61 -13.09 -4.33
N LYS A 199 -22.94 -13.46 -5.58
CA LYS A 199 -22.69 -12.60 -6.74
C LYS A 199 -23.58 -11.35 -6.69
N GLU A 200 -24.82 -11.52 -6.24
CA GLU A 200 -25.77 -10.43 -6.10
C GLU A 200 -25.31 -9.39 -5.05
N TYR A 201 -24.81 -9.83 -3.89
CA TYR A 201 -24.23 -8.91 -2.90
C TYR A 201 -22.99 -8.16 -3.43
N LEU A 202 -22.09 -8.84 -4.14
CA LEU A 202 -20.93 -8.19 -4.76
C LEU A 202 -21.35 -7.13 -5.79
N ARG A 203 -22.36 -7.46 -6.58
CA ARG A 203 -22.91 -6.56 -7.61
C ARG A 203 -23.55 -5.32 -7.01
N GLN A 204 -24.35 -5.50 -5.96
CA GLN A 204 -24.96 -4.40 -5.21
C GLN A 204 -23.88 -3.52 -4.58
N ALA A 205 -22.88 -4.10 -3.93
CA ALA A 205 -21.77 -3.35 -3.34
C ALA A 205 -21.00 -2.53 -4.39
N TYR A 206 -20.80 -3.07 -5.59
CA TYR A 206 -20.16 -2.33 -6.68
C TYR A 206 -21.01 -1.14 -7.15
N SER A 207 -22.34 -1.28 -7.14
CA SER A 207 -23.25 -0.18 -7.48
C SER A 207 -23.21 0.94 -6.43
N PHE A 208 -23.26 0.60 -5.14
CA PHE A 208 -23.15 1.57 -4.05
C PHE A 208 -21.77 2.23 -4.04
N PHE A 209 -20.70 1.48 -4.28
CA PHE A 209 -19.36 2.03 -4.42
C PHE A 209 -19.28 3.14 -5.48
N HIS A 210 -19.93 2.96 -6.64
CA HIS A 210 -19.97 4.00 -7.68
C HIS A 210 -20.76 5.23 -7.24
N ILE A 211 -21.89 5.05 -6.55
CA ILE A 211 -22.69 6.16 -6.01
C ILE A 211 -21.87 6.94 -4.96
N SER A 212 -21.30 6.26 -3.98
CA SER A 212 -20.44 6.83 -2.94
C SER A 212 -19.23 7.53 -3.54
N LYS A 213 -18.64 6.97 -4.61
CA LYS A 213 -17.53 7.58 -5.35
C LYS A 213 -17.94 8.89 -6.02
N CYS A 214 -19.16 9.02 -6.56
CA CYS A 214 -19.67 10.29 -7.08
C CYS A 214 -19.85 11.33 -5.97
N THR A 215 -20.40 10.91 -4.82
CA THR A 215 -20.57 11.79 -3.65
C THR A 215 -19.23 12.32 -3.14
N MET A 216 -18.18 11.49 -3.08
CA MET A 216 -16.82 11.91 -2.71
C MET A 216 -16.19 12.94 -3.66
N GLN A 217 -16.75 13.12 -4.84
CA GLN A 217 -16.28 14.06 -5.85
C GLN A 217 -17.14 15.32 -5.91
N ASP A 218 -18.03 15.54 -4.92
CA ASP A 218 -19.06 16.59 -4.93
C ASP A 218 -19.88 16.61 -6.24
N LEU A 219 -20.09 15.43 -6.85
CA LEU A 219 -20.99 15.26 -7.98
C LEU A 219 -22.36 14.85 -7.44
N ILE A 220 -23.40 15.55 -7.89
CA ILE A 220 -24.78 15.18 -7.58
C ILE A 220 -25.08 13.87 -8.31
N SER A 221 -25.20 12.78 -7.56
CA SER A 221 -25.72 11.52 -8.11
C SER A 221 -27.14 11.76 -8.60
N SER A 222 -27.53 11.16 -9.74
CA SER A 222 -28.88 11.35 -10.27
C SER A 222 -29.89 10.98 -9.19
N HIS A 223 -30.92 11.81 -9.00
CA HIS A 223 -31.96 11.55 -8.00
C HIS A 223 -32.62 10.16 -8.19
N PHE A 224 -32.67 9.70 -9.45
CA PHE A 224 -33.13 8.36 -9.82
C PHE A 224 -32.21 7.24 -9.29
N ASP A 225 -30.90 7.46 -9.27
CA ASP A 225 -29.92 6.47 -8.81
C ASP A 225 -29.99 6.25 -7.30
N LEU A 226 -30.16 7.35 -6.53
CA LEU A 226 -30.36 7.30 -5.09
C LEU A 226 -31.70 6.65 -4.71
N MET A 227 -32.77 6.96 -5.45
CA MET A 227 -34.08 6.35 -5.25
C MET A 227 -34.03 4.84 -5.54
N LEU A 228 -33.35 4.44 -6.62
CA LEU A 228 -33.19 3.03 -6.95
C LEU A 228 -32.30 2.33 -5.93
N SER A 229 -31.17 2.91 -5.53
CA SER A 229 -30.29 2.30 -4.53
C SER A 229 -31.03 2.07 -3.21
N HIS A 230 -31.90 3.00 -2.80
CA HIS A 230 -32.76 2.86 -1.63
C HIS A 230 -33.79 1.73 -1.79
N PHE A 231 -34.46 1.64 -2.95
CA PHE A 231 -35.44 0.59 -3.24
C PHE A 231 -34.83 -0.83 -3.23
N TRP A 232 -33.58 -0.97 -3.69
CA TRP A 232 -32.90 -2.25 -3.66
C TRP A 232 -32.39 -2.57 -2.26
N PHE A 233 -31.83 -1.59 -1.54
CA PHE A 233 -31.34 -1.78 -0.18
C PHE A 233 -32.44 -2.18 0.81
N SER A 234 -33.65 -1.61 0.67
CA SER A 234 -34.78 -1.92 1.54
C SER A 234 -35.29 -3.36 1.42
N LYS A 235 -34.96 -4.05 0.33
CA LYS A 235 -35.34 -5.45 0.08
C LYS A 235 -34.31 -6.46 0.59
N ILE A 236 -33.15 -6.02 1.05
CA ILE A 236 -32.07 -6.90 1.51
C ILE A 236 -32.26 -7.22 2.99
N PRO A 237 -32.17 -8.50 3.42
CA PRO A 237 -32.16 -8.83 4.85
C PRO A 237 -30.96 -8.19 5.55
N ALA A 238 -31.09 -7.86 6.84
CA ALA A 238 -30.06 -7.11 7.59
C ALA A 238 -28.64 -7.69 7.45
N ASP A 239 -28.47 -9.02 7.54
CA ASP A 239 -27.16 -9.69 7.38
C ASP A 239 -26.57 -9.49 5.96
N GLY A 240 -27.41 -9.56 4.93
CA GLY A 240 -27.00 -9.29 3.55
C GLY A 240 -26.60 -7.83 3.34
N ALA A 241 -27.34 -6.89 3.94
CA ALA A 241 -27.05 -5.46 3.86
C ALA A 241 -25.70 -5.11 4.48
N PHE A 242 -25.37 -5.70 5.64
CA PHE A 242 -24.05 -5.53 6.25
C PHE A 242 -22.93 -6.10 5.39
N LYS A 243 -23.14 -7.25 4.74
CA LYS A 243 -22.17 -7.84 3.81
C LYS A 243 -21.92 -6.95 2.60
N VAL A 244 -22.97 -6.32 2.07
CA VAL A 244 -22.87 -5.35 0.97
C VAL A 244 -22.04 -4.12 1.39
N VAL A 245 -22.36 -3.53 2.55
CA VAL A 245 -21.62 -2.37 3.10
C VAL A 245 -20.15 -2.72 3.41
N GLU A 246 -19.89 -3.92 3.92
CA GLU A 246 -18.52 -4.39 4.19
C GLU A 246 -17.69 -4.46 2.89
N VAL A 247 -18.27 -4.99 1.80
CA VAL A 247 -17.61 -5.02 0.49
C VAL A 247 -17.44 -3.61 -0.07
N GLU A 248 -18.46 -2.75 0.03
CA GLU A 248 -18.39 -1.36 -0.44
C GLU A 248 -17.28 -0.58 0.26
N LEU A 249 -17.23 -0.61 1.59
CA LEU A 249 -16.20 0.07 2.38
C LEU A 249 -14.80 -0.46 2.06
N LYS A 250 -14.67 -1.76 1.79
CA LYS A 250 -13.41 -2.35 1.32
C LYS A 250 -13.00 -1.79 -0.04
N LEU A 251 -13.92 -1.66 -1.00
CA LEU A 251 -13.65 -1.07 -2.31
C LEU A 251 -13.23 0.40 -2.20
N ILE A 252 -13.92 1.17 -1.35
CA ILE A 252 -13.56 2.58 -1.04
C ILE A 252 -12.16 2.64 -0.43
N TYR A 253 -11.89 1.80 0.56
CA TYR A 253 -10.59 1.79 1.23
C TYR A 253 -9.48 1.43 0.24
N ASP A 254 -9.69 0.36 -0.53
CA ASP A 254 -8.72 -0.12 -1.51
C ASP A 254 -8.45 0.96 -2.58
N MET A 255 -9.49 1.70 -2.99
CA MET A 255 -9.38 2.85 -3.89
C MET A 255 -8.56 4.00 -3.30
N LEU A 256 -8.77 4.35 -2.03
CA LEU A 256 -8.19 5.56 -1.43
C LEU A 256 -6.82 5.35 -0.78
N TYR A 257 -6.53 4.16 -0.27
CA TYR A 257 -5.39 3.95 0.63
C TYR A 257 -4.41 2.85 0.16
N THR A 258 -4.70 2.13 -0.94
CA THR A 258 -3.87 1.00 -1.38
C THR A 258 -3.58 1.02 -2.88
N LYS A 259 -2.60 0.22 -3.32
CA LYS A 259 -2.29 0.02 -4.75
C LYS A 259 -3.28 -0.91 -5.46
N ALA A 260 -4.27 -1.47 -4.77
CA ALA A 260 -5.21 -2.46 -5.33
C ALA A 260 -5.87 -2.06 -6.67
N PRO A 261 -6.36 -0.82 -6.88
CA PRO A 261 -6.98 -0.43 -8.15
C PRO A 261 -6.05 -0.60 -9.35
N LEU A 262 -4.75 -0.32 -9.16
CA LEU A 262 -3.74 -0.51 -10.18
C LEU A 262 -3.39 -1.99 -10.32
N ILE A 263 -3.20 -2.70 -9.22
CA ILE A 263 -2.86 -4.13 -9.20
C ILE A 263 -3.88 -4.99 -9.98
N TYR A 264 -5.19 -4.69 -9.85
CA TYR A 264 -6.25 -5.41 -10.56
C TYR A 264 -6.53 -4.91 -11.98
N SER A 265 -5.79 -3.91 -12.46
CA SER A 265 -5.90 -3.39 -13.82
C SER A 265 -5.01 -4.18 -14.79
N ARG A 266 -5.35 -4.17 -16.09
CA ARG A 266 -4.56 -4.86 -17.12
C ARG A 266 -3.12 -4.35 -17.20
N SER A 267 -2.94 -3.03 -17.14
CA SER A 267 -1.60 -2.41 -17.14
C SER A 267 -0.81 -2.76 -15.89
N GLY A 268 -1.45 -2.79 -14.72
CA GLY A 268 -0.80 -3.21 -13.48
C GLY A 268 -0.32 -4.66 -13.53
N ILE A 269 -1.14 -5.59 -14.04
CA ILE A 269 -0.72 -6.99 -14.21
C ILE A 269 0.53 -7.10 -15.10
N ILE A 270 0.55 -6.38 -16.22
CA ILE A 270 1.72 -6.35 -17.12
C ILE A 270 2.96 -5.80 -16.41
N LEU A 271 2.84 -4.67 -15.70
CA LEU A 271 3.95 -4.07 -14.95
C LEU A 271 4.49 -5.00 -13.86
N ARG A 272 3.62 -5.80 -13.22
CA ARG A 272 4.02 -6.81 -12.23
C ARG A 272 4.71 -8.01 -12.83
N CYS A 273 4.23 -8.52 -13.96
CA CYS A 273 4.94 -9.57 -14.69
C CYS A 273 6.34 -9.10 -15.09
N ILE A 274 6.45 -7.89 -15.63
CA ILE A 274 7.75 -7.28 -15.97
C ILE A 274 8.63 -7.16 -14.71
N SER A 275 8.11 -6.59 -13.62
CA SER A 275 8.89 -6.38 -12.38
C SER A 275 9.36 -7.68 -11.74
N PHE A 276 8.50 -8.70 -11.71
CA PHE A 276 8.83 -10.04 -11.20
C PHE A 276 9.91 -10.70 -12.05
N VAL A 277 9.75 -10.72 -13.37
CA VAL A 277 10.72 -11.34 -14.29
C VAL A 277 12.07 -10.64 -14.18
N LEU A 278 12.10 -9.30 -14.19
CA LEU A 278 13.35 -8.54 -14.02
C LEU A 278 14.02 -8.83 -12.67
N SER A 279 13.26 -8.88 -11.57
CA SER A 279 13.82 -9.17 -10.24
C SER A 279 14.42 -10.57 -10.15
N VAL A 280 13.74 -11.58 -10.74
CA VAL A 280 14.25 -12.97 -10.78
C VAL A 280 15.49 -13.06 -11.67
N ILE A 281 15.49 -12.41 -12.83
CA ILE A 281 16.66 -12.36 -13.72
C ILE A 281 17.87 -11.78 -12.99
N VAL A 282 17.70 -10.65 -12.29
CA VAL A 282 18.78 -10.01 -11.52
C VAL A 282 19.28 -10.95 -10.43
N PHE A 283 18.39 -11.60 -9.68
CA PHE A 283 18.78 -12.55 -8.64
C PHE A 283 19.63 -13.70 -9.21
N ILE A 284 19.21 -14.29 -10.34
CA ILE A 284 19.95 -15.38 -10.98
C ILE A 284 21.30 -14.89 -11.52
N ILE A 285 21.33 -13.75 -12.23
CA ILE A 285 22.58 -13.21 -12.78
C ILE A 285 23.56 -12.86 -11.66
N PHE A 286 23.09 -12.24 -10.57
CA PHE A 286 23.93 -11.94 -9.40
C PHE A 286 24.50 -13.21 -8.75
N GLN A 287 23.72 -14.29 -8.68
CA GLN A 287 24.21 -15.59 -8.18
C GLN A 287 25.28 -16.22 -9.06
N VAL A 288 25.14 -16.13 -10.39
CA VAL A 288 25.97 -16.86 -11.35
C VAL A 288 27.21 -16.08 -11.78
N LYS A 289 27.10 -14.75 -11.94
CA LYS A 289 28.14 -13.93 -12.59
C LYS A 289 29.05 -13.17 -11.65
N ILE A 290 28.71 -13.04 -10.37
CA ILE A 290 29.50 -12.27 -9.41
C ILE A 290 30.42 -13.18 -8.58
N GLU A 291 31.71 -12.85 -8.62
CA GLU A 291 32.72 -13.47 -7.77
C GLU A 291 32.61 -12.94 -6.35
N LYS A 292 32.04 -13.75 -5.46
CA LYS A 292 31.72 -13.38 -4.08
C LYS A 292 32.95 -12.99 -3.25
N HIS A 293 34.12 -13.51 -3.61
CA HIS A 293 35.38 -13.29 -2.90
C HIS A 293 35.99 -11.90 -3.12
N ALA A 294 35.51 -11.15 -4.13
CA ALA A 294 36.00 -9.81 -4.44
C ALA A 294 35.39 -8.70 -3.55
N TYR A 295 34.32 -9.01 -2.80
CA TYR A 295 33.55 -8.04 -2.01
C TYR A 295 33.50 -8.44 -0.53
N SER A 296 33.21 -7.47 0.34
CA SER A 296 32.98 -7.75 1.77
C SER A 296 31.81 -8.73 1.95
N SER A 297 32.00 -9.79 2.75
CA SER A 297 30.97 -10.80 3.04
C SER A 297 29.67 -10.19 3.57
N ILE A 298 29.76 -9.08 4.33
CA ILE A 298 28.60 -8.36 4.84
C ILE A 298 27.81 -7.70 3.72
N ASP A 299 28.49 -7.04 2.78
CA ASP A 299 27.83 -6.35 1.65
C ASP A 299 27.18 -7.36 0.69
N VAL A 300 27.83 -8.50 0.47
CA VAL A 300 27.27 -9.62 -0.30
C VAL A 300 26.01 -10.16 0.39
N ALA A 301 26.05 -10.37 1.71
CA ALA A 301 24.90 -10.86 2.47
C ALA A 301 23.71 -9.87 2.44
N ILE A 302 23.96 -8.57 2.61
CA ILE A 302 22.93 -7.53 2.51
C ILE A 302 22.34 -7.52 1.09
N THR A 303 23.16 -7.63 0.06
CA THR A 303 22.69 -7.65 -1.33
C THR A 303 21.79 -8.86 -1.61
N TYR A 304 22.15 -10.03 -1.10
CA TYR A 304 21.28 -11.20 -1.18
C TYR A 304 19.95 -11.02 -0.45
N LEU A 305 19.99 -10.43 0.75
CA LEU A 305 18.78 -10.14 1.51
C LEU A 305 17.85 -9.19 0.73
N LEU A 306 18.40 -8.12 0.13
CA LEU A 306 17.64 -7.17 -0.69
C LEU A 306 17.02 -7.84 -1.92
N LEU A 307 17.78 -8.66 -2.64
CA LEU A 307 17.28 -9.39 -3.80
C LEU A 307 16.19 -10.41 -3.43
N ALA A 308 16.43 -11.19 -2.37
CA ALA A 308 15.47 -12.17 -1.87
C ALA A 308 14.18 -11.48 -1.43
N ALA A 309 14.29 -10.35 -0.72
CA ALA A 309 13.14 -9.54 -0.35
C ALA A 309 12.41 -9.00 -1.58
N ALA A 310 13.09 -8.43 -2.57
CA ALA A 310 12.47 -7.93 -3.79
C ALA A 310 11.65 -9.02 -4.51
N VAL A 311 12.22 -10.22 -4.69
CA VAL A 311 11.52 -11.36 -5.30
C VAL A 311 10.34 -11.82 -4.43
N PHE A 312 10.53 -11.93 -3.11
CA PHE A 312 9.48 -12.32 -2.17
C PHE A 312 8.30 -11.34 -2.18
N LEU A 313 8.58 -10.04 -2.24
CA LEU A 313 7.55 -9.00 -2.31
C LEU A 313 6.71 -9.14 -3.57
N GLU A 314 7.33 -9.33 -4.74
CA GLU A 314 6.59 -9.55 -5.98
C GLU A 314 5.77 -10.84 -5.93
N PHE A 315 6.36 -11.93 -5.44
CA PHE A 315 5.68 -13.21 -5.29
C PHE A 315 4.47 -13.11 -4.37
N HIS A 316 4.58 -12.44 -3.22
CA HIS A 316 3.47 -12.20 -2.30
C HIS A 316 2.31 -11.47 -3.00
N THR A 317 2.61 -10.49 -3.85
CA THR A 317 1.57 -9.73 -4.56
C THR A 317 0.89 -10.55 -5.65
N PHE A 318 1.66 -11.40 -6.35
CA PHE A 318 1.12 -12.37 -7.30
C PHE A 318 0.22 -13.39 -6.61
N LEU A 319 0.63 -13.88 -5.43
CA LEU A 319 -0.19 -14.77 -4.61
C LEU A 319 -1.52 -14.12 -4.20
N CYS A 320 -1.50 -12.85 -3.77
CA CYS A 320 -2.72 -12.08 -3.47
C CYS A 320 -3.64 -11.92 -4.70
N LEU A 321 -3.07 -11.72 -5.89
CA LEU A 321 -3.81 -11.64 -7.15
C LEU A 321 -4.49 -12.97 -7.51
N VAL A 322 -3.76 -14.07 -7.42
CA VAL A 322 -4.27 -15.42 -7.69
C VAL A 322 -5.38 -15.80 -6.68
N LEU A 323 -5.26 -15.38 -5.43
CA LEU A 323 -6.23 -15.64 -4.36
C LEU A 323 -7.38 -14.61 -4.29
N SER A 324 -7.50 -13.75 -5.31
CA SER A 324 -8.53 -12.72 -5.36
C SER A 324 -9.94 -13.28 -5.61
N GLU A 325 -10.95 -12.55 -5.14
CA GLU A 325 -12.37 -12.88 -5.32
C GLU A 325 -12.77 -13.03 -6.80
N ARG A 326 -12.10 -12.32 -7.72
CA ARG A 326 -12.31 -12.46 -9.17
C ARG A 326 -11.83 -13.81 -9.70
N THR A 327 -10.67 -14.28 -9.22
CA THR A 327 -10.09 -15.56 -9.62
C THR A 327 -10.93 -16.71 -9.05
N MET A 328 -11.44 -16.56 -7.83
CA MET A 328 -12.42 -17.49 -7.24
C MET A 328 -13.65 -17.67 -8.14
N MET A 329 -14.23 -16.55 -8.57
CA MET A 329 -15.42 -16.54 -9.41
C MET A 329 -15.16 -17.25 -10.73
N TRP A 330 -14.01 -17.00 -11.36
CA TRP A 330 -13.60 -17.68 -12.58
C TRP A 330 -13.35 -19.19 -12.39
N LEU A 331 -12.72 -19.59 -11.27
CA LEU A 331 -12.47 -20.99 -10.91
C LEU A 331 -13.77 -21.77 -10.67
N VAL A 332 -14.73 -21.15 -9.97
CA VAL A 332 -16.06 -21.72 -9.72
C VAL A 332 -16.85 -21.87 -11.01
N ASP A 333 -16.79 -20.88 -11.90
CA ASP A 333 -17.50 -20.90 -13.19
C ASP A 333 -16.96 -21.98 -14.14
N LYS A 334 -15.65 -22.28 -14.07
CA LYS A 334 -15.00 -23.33 -14.86
C LYS A 334 -15.06 -24.73 -14.23
N GLY A 335 -15.64 -24.90 -13.04
CA GLY A 335 -15.78 -26.21 -12.39
C GLY A 335 -14.45 -26.90 -12.05
N VAL A 336 -13.40 -26.14 -11.72
CA VAL A 336 -12.07 -26.71 -11.45
C VAL A 336 -12.02 -27.32 -10.04
N ASN A 337 -11.65 -28.61 -9.94
CA ASN A 337 -11.56 -29.36 -8.67
C ASN A 337 -10.51 -28.84 -7.65
N ALA A 338 -9.75 -27.79 -7.97
CA ALA A 338 -8.72 -27.20 -7.10
C ALA A 338 -9.27 -26.28 -5.98
N LEU A 339 -10.59 -26.26 -5.77
CA LEU A 339 -11.26 -25.41 -4.79
C LEU A 339 -10.75 -25.63 -3.36
N GLY A 340 -10.43 -26.88 -2.96
CA GLY A 340 -9.92 -27.17 -1.62
C GLY A 340 -8.59 -26.49 -1.30
N ILE A 341 -7.61 -26.60 -2.21
CA ILE A 341 -6.29 -25.95 -2.11
C ILE A 341 -6.46 -24.42 -2.14
N TYR A 342 -7.35 -23.92 -3.00
CA TYR A 342 -7.68 -22.50 -3.08
C TYR A 342 -8.27 -21.97 -1.76
N TYR A 343 -9.24 -22.65 -1.16
CA TYR A 343 -9.85 -22.23 0.12
C TYR A 343 -8.84 -22.28 1.26
N TRP A 344 -7.93 -23.27 1.28
CA TRP A 344 -6.86 -23.36 2.26
C TRP A 344 -5.84 -22.22 2.12
N LEU A 345 -5.34 -21.97 0.90
CA LEU A 345 -4.43 -20.86 0.60
C LEU A 345 -5.08 -19.50 0.88
N ARG A 346 -6.35 -19.34 0.51
CA ARG A 346 -7.13 -18.13 0.77
C ARG A 346 -7.30 -17.87 2.27
N LYS A 347 -7.44 -18.91 3.10
CA LYS A 347 -7.50 -18.78 4.56
C LYS A 347 -6.22 -18.19 5.15
N LEU A 348 -5.05 -18.44 4.53
CA LEU A 348 -3.77 -17.86 4.94
C LEU A 348 -3.64 -16.37 4.59
N THR A 349 -4.30 -15.90 3.52
CA THR A 349 -4.17 -14.51 3.03
C THR A 349 -5.29 -13.58 3.49
N ILE A 350 -6.45 -14.12 3.90
CA ILE A 350 -7.57 -13.30 4.41
C ILE A 350 -7.25 -12.81 5.83
N SER A 351 -6.89 -11.53 5.93
CA SER A 351 -7.25 -10.76 7.12
C SER A 351 -8.78 -10.59 7.14
N LYS A 352 -9.41 -10.68 8.32
CA LYS A 352 -10.86 -10.46 8.49
C LYS A 352 -11.28 -9.23 7.70
N GLN A 353 -12.36 -9.32 6.90
CA GLN A 353 -12.72 -8.28 5.93
C GLN A 353 -12.96 -6.91 6.58
N TRP A 354 -13.37 -6.87 7.85
CA TRP A 354 -13.47 -5.64 8.63
C TRP A 354 -13.49 -5.92 10.15
N SER A 355 -13.16 -4.93 10.98
CA SER A 355 -13.25 -5.05 12.46
C SER A 355 -14.68 -5.16 12.99
N ARG A 356 -15.69 -4.96 12.13
CA ARG A 356 -17.13 -4.87 12.47
C ARG A 356 -17.43 -3.80 13.53
N SER A 357 -16.62 -2.75 13.53
CA SER A 357 -16.71 -1.62 14.43
C SER A 357 -16.55 -0.34 13.62
N ILE A 358 -17.59 0.48 13.59
CA ILE A 358 -17.56 1.79 12.92
C ILE A 358 -17.09 2.82 13.92
N SER A 359 -16.19 3.71 13.50
CA SER A 359 -15.88 4.86 14.32
C SER A 359 -17.03 5.86 14.24
N GLN A 360 -17.60 6.21 15.39
CA GLN A 360 -18.56 7.31 15.48
C GLN A 360 -17.84 8.56 15.94
N TYR A 361 -18.00 9.64 15.19
CA TYR A 361 -17.56 10.96 15.61
C TYR A 361 -18.52 11.43 16.71
N ASN A 362 -18.02 11.53 17.94
CA ASN A 362 -18.84 11.95 19.07
C ASN A 362 -18.67 13.46 19.29
N LEU A 363 -19.56 14.24 18.67
CA LEU A 363 -19.63 15.70 18.80
C LEU A 363 -19.67 16.14 20.28
N ILE A 364 -20.36 15.39 21.14
CA ILE A 364 -20.50 15.71 22.57
C ILE A 364 -19.13 15.61 23.27
N ARG A 365 -18.31 14.61 22.93
CA ARG A 365 -16.95 14.48 23.49
C ARG A 365 -16.02 15.59 22.98
N VAL A 366 -16.17 16.07 21.75
CA VAL A 366 -15.39 17.23 21.26
C VAL A 366 -15.75 18.49 22.02
N CYS A 367 -17.04 18.69 22.33
CA CYS A 367 -17.50 19.82 23.12
C CYS A 367 -17.17 19.71 24.62
N THR A 368 -16.88 18.51 25.14
CA THR A 368 -16.68 18.25 26.58
C THR A 368 -15.27 17.75 26.94
N ALA A 369 -14.39 17.48 25.96
CA ALA A 369 -13.04 17.01 26.22
C ALA A 369 -12.16 18.15 26.74
N ASN A 370 -11.60 17.95 27.93
CA ASN A 370 -10.48 18.73 28.42
C ASN A 370 -9.30 18.63 27.45
N LYS A 371 -8.54 19.74 27.35
CA LYS A 371 -7.40 19.92 26.42
C LYS A 371 -6.52 18.67 26.36
N PRO A 372 -6.17 18.18 25.16
CA PRO A 372 -5.26 17.05 25.02
C PRO A 372 -3.90 17.37 25.64
N LEU A 373 -3.14 16.32 26.03
CA LEU A 373 -1.75 16.48 26.45
C LEU A 373 -0.97 17.21 25.35
N LYS A 374 -0.34 18.36 25.66
CA LYS A 374 0.39 19.22 24.71
C LYS A 374 1.30 18.46 23.74
N CYS A 375 1.93 17.37 24.17
CA CYS A 375 2.79 16.53 23.34
C CYS A 375 2.05 15.85 22.17
N LEU A 376 0.80 15.42 22.38
CA LEU A 376 -0.02 14.76 21.35
C LEU A 376 -0.58 15.75 20.32
N GLU A 377 -0.82 16.99 20.75
CA GLU A 377 -1.22 18.10 19.89
C GLU A 377 -0.05 18.55 18.98
N LEU A 378 1.17 18.56 19.54
CA LEU A 378 2.40 18.94 18.82
C LEU A 378 2.78 17.95 17.70
N VAL A 379 2.36 16.68 17.82
CA VAL A 379 2.63 15.61 16.84
C VAL A 379 1.45 15.38 15.89
N GLY A 380 0.32 16.10 16.06
CA GLY A 380 -0.86 15.98 15.20
C GLY A 380 -1.65 14.67 15.37
N ILE A 381 -1.38 13.90 16.44
CA ILE A 381 -2.04 12.61 16.72
C ILE A 381 -3.42 12.80 17.35
N ASP A 382 -3.71 13.98 17.89
CA ASP A 382 -4.98 14.28 18.56
C ASP A 382 -6.22 14.01 17.67
N GLU A 383 -6.15 14.37 16.40
CA GLU A 383 -7.23 14.14 15.43
C GLU A 383 -7.51 12.64 15.23
N MET A 384 -6.46 11.80 15.27
CA MET A 384 -6.59 10.33 15.21
C MET A 384 -7.26 9.73 16.46
N MET A 385 -7.20 10.41 17.60
CA MET A 385 -7.78 9.96 18.87
C MET A 385 -9.25 10.37 19.07
N ARG A 386 -9.76 11.35 18.31
CA ARG A 386 -11.16 11.83 18.43
C ARG A 386 -12.21 10.80 17.99
N HIS A 387 -11.78 9.75 17.30
CA HIS A 387 -12.61 8.71 16.69
C HIS A 387 -12.81 7.50 17.63
N MET A 388 -13.92 7.47 18.39
CA MET A 388 -14.32 6.28 19.18
C MET A 388 -14.88 5.17 18.28
N HIS A 389 -14.55 3.91 18.56
CA HIS A 389 -15.04 2.74 17.82
C HIS A 389 -16.15 2.03 18.62
N VAL A 390 -17.35 1.90 18.04
CA VAL A 390 -18.50 1.26 18.71
C VAL A 390 -18.62 -0.20 18.27
N ASN A 391 -18.62 -1.10 19.25
CA ASN A 391 -18.62 -2.55 19.05
C ASN A 391 -20.03 -3.10 18.70
N ARG A 392 -20.08 -4.11 17.82
CA ARG A 392 -21.28 -4.76 17.24
C ARG A 392 -22.48 -4.95 18.17
N LYS A 393 -22.27 -5.49 19.38
CA LYS A 393 -23.36 -5.79 20.33
C LYS A 393 -24.15 -4.54 20.74
N ARG A 394 -23.51 -3.37 20.68
CA ARG A 394 -24.15 -2.10 21.01
C ARG A 394 -24.94 -1.54 19.84
N LEU A 395 -24.46 -1.72 18.60
CA LEU A 395 -25.14 -1.22 17.41
C LEU A 395 -26.43 -1.98 17.15
N GLU A 396 -26.42 -3.32 17.23
CA GLU A 396 -27.64 -4.15 17.10
C GLU A 396 -28.72 -3.74 18.11
N TRP A 397 -28.35 -3.43 19.37
CA TRP A 397 -29.29 -2.91 20.37
C TRP A 397 -29.87 -1.54 19.99
N TRP A 398 -29.04 -0.62 19.48
CA TRP A 398 -29.48 0.73 19.11
C TRP A 398 -30.30 0.75 17.81
N THR A 399 -29.88 0.04 16.76
CA THR A 399 -30.59 -0.03 15.49
C THR A 399 -31.93 -0.73 15.66
N THR A 400 -31.99 -1.84 16.42
CA THR A 400 -33.26 -2.50 16.75
C THR A 400 -34.17 -1.57 17.54
N LYS A 401 -33.63 -0.80 18.50
CA LYS A 401 -34.42 0.13 19.32
C LYS A 401 -34.91 1.38 18.57
N ILE A 402 -34.22 1.81 17.51
CA ILE A 402 -34.63 2.97 16.69
C ILE A 402 -35.58 2.56 15.56
N TYR A 403 -35.31 1.44 14.86
CA TYR A 403 -36.17 0.95 13.77
C TYR A 403 -37.48 0.35 14.30
N PHE A 404 -37.48 -0.40 15.41
CA PHE A 404 -38.73 -0.99 15.93
C PHE A 404 -39.56 -0.02 16.78
N ARG A 405 -39.00 1.10 17.26
CA ARG A 405 -39.77 2.12 17.98
C ARG A 405 -40.51 3.10 17.07
N THR A 406 -40.11 3.19 15.80
CA THR A 406 -40.83 3.95 14.77
C THR A 406 -41.98 3.14 14.19
N SER A 407 -41.85 1.81 14.05
CA SER A 407 -42.96 0.95 13.59
C SER A 407 -44.06 0.68 14.63
N SER A 408 -43.83 0.96 15.92
CA SER A 408 -44.81 0.75 17.00
C SER A 408 -45.67 1.99 17.32
N LYS A 409 -45.49 3.10 16.59
CA LYS A 409 -46.26 4.34 16.78
C LYS A 409 -47.20 4.66 15.61
N GLU A 410 -47.31 3.76 14.63
CA GLU A 410 -48.23 3.88 13.48
C GLU A 410 -49.24 2.71 13.39
N SER A 411 -49.58 2.10 14.54
CA SER A 411 -50.73 1.18 14.65
C SER A 411 -51.76 1.71 15.63
#